data_AF-A0A9X3KJF7-F1
#
_entry.id   AF-A0A9X3KJF7-F1
#
_cell.length_a   1.000
_cell.length_b   1.000
_cell.length_c   1.000
_cell.angle_alpha   90.00
_cell.angle_beta   90.00
_cell.angle_gamma   90.00
#
_symmetry.space_group_name_H-M   'P 1'
#
loop_
_entity.id
_entity.type
_entity.pdbx_description
1 polymer ?
#
loop_
_entity_poly.entity_id
_entity_poly.type
_entity_poly.pdbx_seq_one_letter_code
_entity_poly.pdbx_strand_id
1 'polypeptide(L)'
;QIYLLNDAIYLLNDAAHGINANSALLSKADERTQLFTSLKDTADRDILARQLGKPGSELYQDKFPALPDYTAAIDRIAKRQEVVAARGEEKTSAPIDLAPQTPPDAADAAVNNQKRIVEALQAGDHKKLVETLAATGSLVENTNLVSTLKAIAQTYERDISADPEKVRALYANKRDHVDLLAEEIEKQGLASGRLSGDPVSFKAFNNKDIRFRVGDRLSVTSSYRNLIAGEAGRIEKIEGKSVTFKPDGSSQSKTFEASTGEPGDRGVKGYKIEGPTTIIGSAYEIRNHDDGRRVDQVYVLHSAIFGSNAASALLSKADERTQVFTVQSDTADRHILASQLSKPGSELYQDKFPVSPDYAAAIDRIAKREELRAGRGEESPTVQMEPVNQTPYEAGHWTPDSQKSVVEALQAGDHKKLVETLAATGSLVEKADAGSALKAMADAYERDIKADPEKVRMLYANRRVDVDALAKEIEKQGLASGRLSGDPVSFKAFNNKDIRFRVGDRL
;
A
#
# COMPACT_ATOMS: atom_id res chain seq x y z
N GLN A 1 32.99 14.92 -8.40
CA GLN A 1 31.79 14.26 -7.87
C GLN A 1 31.11 15.23 -6.93
N ILE A 2 29.90 15.68 -7.26
CA ILE A 2 29.07 16.42 -6.31
C ILE A 2 28.55 15.37 -5.33
N TYR A 3 29.17 15.27 -4.16
CA TYR A 3 28.58 14.52 -3.05
C TYR A 3 27.30 15.26 -2.67
N LEU A 4 26.14 14.63 -2.84
CA LEU A 4 24.90 15.11 -2.22
C LEU A 4 25.09 14.98 -0.72
N LEU A 5 25.56 16.06 -0.09
CA LEU A 5 25.66 16.16 1.37
C LEU A 5 24.24 16.23 1.92
N ASN A 6 23.88 15.28 2.79
CA ASN A 6 22.61 15.33 3.51
C ASN A 6 22.95 15.77 4.93
N ASP A 7 22.87 17.07 5.21
CA ASP A 7 23.26 17.61 6.51
C ASP A 7 22.38 17.02 7.62
N ALA A 8 21.05 16.96 7.40
CA ALA A 8 20.14 16.32 8.36
C ALA A 8 19.10 15.39 7.73
N ILE A 9 18.77 14.33 8.46
CA ILE A 9 17.72 13.37 8.12
C ILE A 9 16.68 13.31 9.23
N TYR A 10 15.42 13.48 8.85
CA TYR A 10 14.26 13.31 9.70
C TYR A 10 13.56 12.02 9.26
N LEU A 11 13.35 11.09 10.19
CA LEU A 11 12.68 9.83 9.91
C LEU A 11 11.45 9.67 10.79
N LEU A 12 10.28 9.54 10.17
CA LEU A 12 9.06 9.11 10.86
C LEU A 12 9.02 7.58 10.90
N ASN A 13 9.25 7.02 12.09
CA ASN A 13 9.21 5.58 12.31
C ASN A 13 7.76 5.08 12.44
N ASP A 14 7.45 4.04 11.68
CA ASP A 14 6.24 3.21 11.80
C ASP A 14 6.71 1.77 12.02
N ALA A 15 6.12 1.08 13.00
CA ALA A 15 6.34 -0.31 13.36
C ALA A 15 6.26 -1.32 12.19
N ALA A 16 5.75 -0.90 11.03
CA ALA A 16 5.65 -1.71 9.83
C ALA A 16 6.96 -1.92 9.04
N HIS A 17 8.02 -1.13 9.24
CA HIS A 17 9.23 -1.23 8.39
C HIS A 17 10.49 -1.42 9.26
N GLY A 18 11.19 -2.54 9.06
CA GLY A 18 12.33 -2.97 9.87
C GLY A 18 13.71 -2.41 9.47
N ILE A 19 14.76 -3.00 10.05
CA ILE A 19 16.17 -2.58 10.09
C ILE A 19 16.74 -2.03 8.78
N ASN A 20 16.46 -2.62 7.62
CA ASN A 20 17.21 -2.30 6.40
C ASN A 20 16.88 -0.91 5.83
N ALA A 21 15.63 -0.47 5.93
CA ALA A 21 15.24 0.86 5.45
C ALA A 21 15.66 1.94 6.43
N ASN A 22 15.42 1.72 7.72
CA ASN A 22 15.74 2.68 8.77
C ASN A 22 17.27 2.84 8.90
N SER A 23 18.04 1.75 8.99
CA SER A 23 19.51 1.81 9.11
C SER A 23 20.20 2.45 7.89
N ALA A 24 19.68 2.21 6.67
CA ALA A 24 20.18 2.88 5.47
C ALA A 24 19.86 4.38 5.41
N LEU A 25 18.76 4.82 6.03
CA LEU A 25 18.41 6.23 6.09
C LEU A 25 19.16 6.94 7.24
N LEU A 26 19.23 6.32 8.41
CA LEU A 26 19.94 6.88 9.56
C LEU A 26 21.46 7.04 9.31
N SER A 27 22.05 6.20 8.46
CA SER A 27 23.48 6.27 8.08
C SER A 27 23.80 7.26 6.94
N LYS A 28 22.79 7.90 6.33
CA LYS A 28 22.99 8.85 5.23
C LYS A 28 23.17 10.29 5.69
N ALA A 29 22.90 10.61 6.95
CA ALA A 29 23.09 11.94 7.48
C ALA A 29 24.56 12.17 7.81
N ASP A 30 25.08 13.31 7.39
CA ASP A 30 26.46 13.71 7.66
C ASP A 30 26.57 14.51 8.96
N GLU A 31 25.49 15.18 9.40
CA GLU A 31 25.52 15.98 10.64
C GLU A 31 24.48 15.54 11.67
N ARG A 32 23.20 15.37 11.29
CA ARG A 32 22.13 15.10 12.26
C ARG A 32 21.10 14.09 11.78
N THR A 33 20.73 13.17 12.66
CA THR A 33 19.58 12.28 12.45
C THR A 33 18.55 12.49 13.54
N GLN A 34 17.27 12.65 13.18
CA GLN A 34 16.15 12.69 14.13
C GLN A 34 15.12 11.62 13.81
N LEU A 35 14.75 10.84 14.82
CA LEU A 35 13.76 9.78 14.75
C LEU A 35 12.47 10.22 15.48
N PHE A 36 11.36 10.28 14.74
CA PHE A 36 10.04 10.62 15.28
C PHE A 36 9.21 9.35 15.37
N THR A 37 8.60 9.09 16.53
CA THR A 37 7.82 7.87 16.72
C THR A 37 6.62 8.08 17.64
N SER A 38 5.68 7.14 17.53
CA SER A 38 4.41 7.09 18.24
C SER A 38 4.50 6.06 19.37
N LEU A 39 4.28 6.50 20.60
CA LEU A 39 4.23 5.63 21.78
C LEU A 39 3.09 4.61 21.70
N LYS A 40 2.06 4.86 20.88
CA LYS A 40 1.03 3.87 20.59
C LYS A 40 1.55 2.67 19.78
N ASP A 41 2.58 2.90 18.95
CA ASP A 41 3.11 1.91 18.02
C ASP A 41 4.40 1.23 18.55
N THR A 42 5.12 1.90 19.45
CA THR A 42 6.31 1.35 20.12
C THR A 42 6.04 0.88 21.55
N ALA A 43 5.09 1.47 22.28
CA ALA A 43 4.82 1.26 23.71
C ALA A 43 5.99 1.60 24.66
N ASP A 44 7.22 1.20 24.35
CA ASP A 44 8.45 1.56 25.05
C ASP A 44 9.70 1.52 24.12
N ARG A 45 10.86 1.86 24.69
CA ARG A 45 12.15 1.95 23.98
C ARG A 45 12.77 0.59 23.67
N ASP A 46 12.46 -0.45 24.45
CA ASP A 46 12.96 -1.82 24.20
C ASP A 46 12.26 -2.43 22.98
N ILE A 47 10.95 -2.17 22.82
CA ILE A 47 10.18 -2.55 21.65
C ILE A 47 10.64 -1.75 20.43
N LEU A 48 10.93 -0.45 20.56
CA LEU A 48 11.54 0.32 19.48
C LEU A 48 12.90 -0.26 19.06
N ALA A 49 13.78 -0.59 20.00
CA ALA A 49 15.06 -1.23 19.72
C ALA A 49 14.88 -2.56 18.97
N ARG A 50 13.90 -3.37 19.36
CA ARG A 50 13.54 -4.61 18.64
C ARG A 50 12.99 -4.33 17.25
N GLN A 51 12.13 -3.33 17.07
CA GLN A 51 11.59 -2.97 15.75
C GLN A 51 12.70 -2.49 14.81
N LEU A 52 13.64 -1.68 15.33
CA LEU A 52 14.82 -1.24 14.60
C LEU A 52 15.78 -2.39 14.32
N GLY A 53 15.88 -3.37 15.21
CA GLY A 53 16.78 -4.52 15.09
C GLY A 53 16.25 -5.70 14.28
N LYS A 54 14.96 -5.72 13.97
CA LYS A 54 14.34 -6.77 13.17
C LYS A 54 14.42 -6.44 11.69
N PRO A 55 14.86 -7.36 10.83
CA PRO A 55 14.67 -7.20 9.39
C PRO A 55 13.19 -6.98 9.11
N GLY A 56 12.87 -6.14 8.12
CA GLY A 56 11.48 -5.91 7.71
C GLY A 56 10.75 -7.25 7.54
N SER A 57 11.46 -8.29 7.09
CA SER A 57 11.00 -9.67 7.05
C SER A 57 10.31 -10.21 8.29
N GLU A 58 10.82 -9.98 9.50
CA GLU A 58 10.22 -10.51 10.73
C GLU A 58 8.99 -9.70 11.16
N LEU A 59 8.97 -8.38 10.88
CA LEU A 59 7.79 -7.53 11.12
C LEU A 59 6.68 -7.76 10.06
N TYR A 60 7.06 -8.26 8.88
CA TYR A 60 6.17 -8.64 7.78
C TYR A 60 5.69 -10.10 7.84
N GLN A 61 6.51 -11.05 8.31
CA GLN A 61 6.12 -12.47 8.47
C GLN A 61 5.05 -12.66 9.53
N ASP A 62 5.08 -11.89 10.63
CA ASP A 62 4.02 -11.85 11.66
C ASP A 62 2.67 -11.31 11.12
N LYS A 63 2.63 -10.85 9.86
CA LYS A 63 1.46 -10.22 9.22
C LYS A 63 0.86 -10.96 8.01
N PHE A 64 1.40 -12.09 7.57
CA PHE A 64 0.78 -12.90 6.53
C PHE A 64 0.18 -14.20 7.11
N PRO A 65 -0.97 -14.68 6.59
CA PRO A 65 -1.51 -15.96 7.00
C PRO A 65 -0.51 -17.08 6.65
N ALA A 66 -0.61 -18.20 7.37
CA ALA A 66 0.04 -19.45 6.98
C ALA A 66 -0.28 -19.78 5.51
N LEU A 67 0.58 -20.59 4.86
CA LEU A 67 0.32 -21.05 3.49
C LEU A 67 -1.11 -21.59 3.38
N PRO A 68 -1.84 -21.28 2.29
CA PRO A 68 -3.20 -21.76 2.11
C PRO A 68 -3.28 -23.29 2.17
N ASP A 69 -4.40 -23.82 2.66
CA ASP A 69 -4.71 -25.24 2.52
C ASP A 69 -5.03 -25.57 1.06
N TYR A 70 -3.98 -25.98 0.33
CA TYR A 70 -4.07 -26.33 -1.09
C TYR A 70 -4.91 -27.57 -1.35
N THR A 71 -4.91 -28.55 -0.43
CA THR A 71 -5.71 -29.77 -0.56
C THR A 71 -7.19 -29.40 -0.56
N ALA A 72 -7.62 -28.60 0.41
CA ALA A 72 -8.99 -28.09 0.44
C ALA A 72 -9.33 -27.24 -0.80
N ALA A 73 -8.36 -26.52 -1.37
CA ALA A 73 -8.58 -25.75 -2.59
C ALA A 73 -8.80 -26.63 -3.82
N ILE A 74 -7.99 -27.68 -3.98
CA ILE A 74 -8.14 -28.65 -5.07
C ILE A 74 -9.49 -29.37 -4.98
N ASP A 75 -9.90 -29.81 -3.79
CA ASP A 75 -11.18 -30.50 -3.59
C ASP A 75 -12.39 -29.60 -3.95
N ARG A 76 -12.33 -28.30 -3.60
CA ARG A 76 -13.38 -27.34 -3.96
C ARG A 76 -13.45 -27.11 -5.46
N ILE A 77 -12.29 -26.94 -6.11
CA ILE A 77 -12.21 -26.75 -7.57
C ILE A 77 -12.77 -28.01 -8.25
N ALA A 78 -12.41 -29.21 -7.79
CA ALA A 78 -12.94 -30.47 -8.30
C ALA A 78 -14.47 -30.55 -8.15
N LYS A 79 -15.02 -30.18 -6.99
CA LYS A 79 -16.48 -30.10 -6.79
C LYS A 79 -17.14 -29.10 -7.73
N ARG A 80 -16.49 -27.97 -8.03
CA ARG A 80 -16.99 -26.99 -9.01
C ARG A 80 -16.98 -27.57 -10.43
N GLN A 81 -15.98 -28.37 -10.79
CA GLN A 81 -15.94 -29.09 -12.07
C GLN A 81 -17.14 -30.04 -12.21
N GLU A 82 -17.48 -30.80 -11.16
CA GLU A 82 -18.65 -31.68 -11.16
C GLU A 82 -19.95 -30.91 -11.41
N VAL A 83 -20.11 -29.74 -10.78
CA VAL A 83 -21.29 -28.88 -10.95
C VAL A 83 -21.37 -28.27 -12.36
N VAL A 84 -20.24 -27.84 -12.94
CA VAL A 84 -20.23 -27.28 -14.30
C VAL A 84 -20.53 -28.39 -15.32
N ALA A 85 -19.95 -29.57 -15.16
CA ALA A 85 -20.22 -30.73 -16.01
C ALA A 85 -21.69 -31.14 -15.96
N ALA A 86 -22.30 -31.21 -14.76
CA ALA A 86 -23.72 -31.54 -14.60
C ALA A 86 -24.67 -30.52 -15.26
N ARG A 87 -24.31 -29.23 -15.28
CA ARG A 87 -25.08 -28.19 -16.00
C ARG A 87 -24.99 -28.29 -17.51
N GLY A 88 -23.94 -28.93 -18.04
CA GLY A 88 -23.80 -29.26 -19.46
C GLY A 88 -24.81 -30.31 -19.93
N GLU A 89 -25.20 -31.24 -19.06
CA GLU A 89 -26.13 -32.33 -19.39
C GLU A 89 -27.62 -31.89 -19.35
N GLU A 90 -27.99 -30.90 -18.54
CA GLU A 90 -29.38 -30.47 -18.34
C GLU A 90 -29.97 -29.55 -19.45
N LYS A 91 -29.16 -29.09 -20.42
CA LYS A 91 -29.64 -28.20 -21.50
C LYS A 91 -30.13 -28.97 -22.73
N THR A 92 -31.22 -29.72 -22.57
CA THR A 92 -32.08 -30.12 -23.69
C THR A 92 -33.55 -29.80 -23.39
N SER A 93 -33.92 -28.50 -23.38
CA SER A 93 -35.23 -28.00 -23.85
C SER A 93 -35.51 -26.56 -23.38
N ALA A 94 -35.23 -25.57 -24.24
CA ALA A 94 -36.05 -24.38 -24.52
C ALA A 94 -35.20 -23.26 -25.14
N PRO A 95 -35.70 -22.54 -26.17
CA PRO A 95 -35.00 -21.40 -26.74
C PRO A 95 -35.36 -20.12 -25.96
N ILE A 96 -34.38 -19.48 -25.34
CA ILE A 96 -34.49 -18.07 -24.94
C ILE A 96 -33.21 -17.34 -25.32
N ASP A 97 -33.39 -16.38 -26.22
CA ASP A 97 -32.43 -15.38 -26.67
C ASP A 97 -32.06 -14.40 -25.54
N LEU A 98 -30.87 -13.79 -25.65
CA LEU A 98 -30.31 -12.68 -24.84
C LEU A 98 -29.49 -13.03 -23.57
N ALA A 99 -28.32 -13.66 -23.79
CA ALA A 99 -27.02 -13.27 -23.22
C ALA A 99 -25.93 -14.09 -23.95
N PRO A 100 -24.71 -13.57 -24.19
CA PRO A 100 -23.61 -14.41 -24.68
C PRO A 100 -23.26 -15.42 -23.58
N GLN A 101 -23.90 -16.58 -23.61
CA GLN A 101 -23.56 -17.67 -22.73
C GLN A 101 -22.13 -18.08 -23.03
N THR A 102 -21.27 -18.05 -22.01
CA THR A 102 -19.92 -18.60 -22.15
C THR A 102 -20.09 -20.09 -22.49
N PRO A 103 -19.51 -20.59 -23.59
CA PRO A 103 -19.67 -22.00 -23.97
C PRO A 103 -19.25 -22.91 -22.81
N PRO A 104 -19.97 -24.03 -22.55
CA PRO A 104 -19.64 -24.96 -21.47
C PRO A 104 -18.16 -25.38 -21.48
N ASP A 105 -17.62 -25.64 -22.67
CA ASP A 105 -16.22 -26.02 -22.89
C ASP A 105 -15.21 -24.98 -22.37
N ALA A 106 -15.56 -23.69 -22.45
CA ALA A 106 -14.70 -22.60 -21.97
C ALA A 106 -14.77 -22.45 -20.43
N ALA A 107 -15.89 -22.78 -19.81
CA ALA A 107 -16.03 -22.81 -18.36
C ALA A 107 -15.27 -24.00 -17.76
N ASP A 108 -15.41 -25.19 -18.33
CA ASP A 108 -14.67 -26.39 -17.91
C ASP A 108 -13.15 -26.22 -18.09
N ALA A 109 -12.73 -25.62 -19.20
CA ALA A 109 -11.32 -25.30 -19.41
C ALA A 109 -10.78 -24.31 -18.36
N ALA A 110 -11.56 -23.28 -17.98
CA ALA A 110 -11.15 -22.32 -16.97
C ALA A 110 -10.93 -22.99 -15.60
N VAL A 111 -11.90 -23.79 -15.14
CA VAL A 111 -11.80 -24.49 -13.84
C VAL A 111 -10.65 -25.51 -13.84
N ASN A 112 -10.45 -26.24 -14.95
CA ASN A 112 -9.28 -27.12 -15.11
C ASN A 112 -7.95 -26.37 -15.05
N ASN A 113 -7.86 -25.20 -15.68
CA ASN A 113 -6.65 -24.39 -15.63
C ASN A 113 -6.38 -23.86 -14.22
N GLN A 114 -7.43 -23.45 -13.49
CA GLN A 114 -7.30 -23.03 -12.10
C GLN A 114 -6.82 -24.17 -11.19
N LYS A 115 -7.29 -25.40 -11.40
CA LYS A 115 -6.79 -26.58 -10.70
C LYS A 115 -5.27 -26.76 -10.89
N ARG A 116 -4.80 -26.66 -12.14
CA ARG A 116 -3.36 -26.80 -12.49
C ARG A 116 -2.50 -25.69 -11.86
N ILE A 117 -3.02 -24.47 -11.74
CA ILE A 117 -2.36 -23.36 -11.04
C ILE A 117 -2.19 -23.72 -9.56
N VAL A 118 -3.24 -24.21 -8.89
CA VAL A 118 -3.20 -24.58 -7.47
C VAL A 118 -2.29 -25.78 -7.21
N GLU A 119 -2.28 -26.79 -8.11
CA GLU A 119 -1.36 -27.93 -8.03
C GLU A 119 0.11 -27.48 -8.17
N ALA A 120 0.41 -26.54 -9.07
CA ALA A 120 1.76 -26.00 -9.22
C ALA A 120 2.22 -25.21 -7.98
N LEU A 121 1.32 -24.46 -7.35
CA LEU A 121 1.58 -23.78 -6.07
C LEU A 121 1.85 -24.78 -4.94
N GLN A 122 1.03 -25.84 -4.84
CA GLN A 122 1.20 -26.89 -3.83
C GLN A 122 2.55 -27.61 -3.98
N ALA A 123 2.99 -27.83 -5.22
CA ALA A 123 4.28 -28.46 -5.51
C ALA A 123 5.49 -27.56 -5.24
N GLY A 124 5.30 -26.24 -5.04
CA GLY A 124 6.39 -25.27 -4.89
C GLY A 124 7.23 -25.05 -6.16
N ASP A 125 6.77 -25.53 -7.32
CA ASP A 125 7.45 -25.38 -8.61
C ASP A 125 7.00 -24.07 -9.29
N HIS A 126 7.62 -22.97 -8.90
CA HIS A 126 7.28 -21.63 -9.36
C HIS A 126 7.60 -21.39 -10.84
N LYS A 127 8.54 -22.16 -11.42
CA LYS A 127 8.82 -22.10 -12.86
C LYS A 127 7.65 -22.71 -13.62
N LYS A 128 7.23 -23.92 -13.22
CA LYS A 128 6.05 -24.59 -13.79
C LYS A 128 4.77 -23.79 -13.58
N LEU A 129 4.63 -23.10 -12.45
CA LEU A 129 3.53 -22.17 -12.20
C LEU A 129 3.47 -21.07 -13.27
N VAL A 130 4.58 -20.37 -13.52
CA VAL A 130 4.62 -19.31 -14.54
C VAL A 130 4.37 -19.86 -15.95
N GLU A 131 4.93 -21.02 -16.28
CA GLU A 131 4.66 -21.71 -17.54
C GLU A 131 3.17 -22.08 -17.68
N THR A 132 2.55 -22.55 -16.60
CA THR A 132 1.11 -22.88 -16.57
C THR A 132 0.26 -21.62 -16.74
N LEU A 133 0.58 -20.53 -16.05
CA LEU A 133 -0.13 -19.26 -16.19
C LEU A 133 -0.04 -18.74 -17.64
N ALA A 134 1.13 -18.83 -18.27
CA ALA A 134 1.31 -18.42 -19.66
C ALA A 134 0.55 -19.33 -20.65
N ALA A 135 0.65 -20.65 -20.51
CA ALA A 135 0.02 -21.62 -21.41
C ALA A 135 -1.51 -21.58 -21.36
N THR A 136 -2.08 -21.19 -20.22
CA THR A 136 -3.54 -21.12 -19.99
C THR A 136 -4.14 -19.75 -20.34
N GLY A 137 -3.32 -18.78 -20.76
CA GLY A 137 -3.76 -17.40 -20.99
C GLY A 137 -4.11 -16.63 -19.69
N SER A 138 -3.72 -17.18 -18.54
CA SER A 138 -3.86 -16.54 -17.23
C SER A 138 -2.77 -15.52 -16.93
N LEU A 139 -1.67 -15.48 -17.70
CA LEU A 139 -0.63 -14.44 -17.59
C LEU A 139 -0.79 -13.40 -18.71
N VAL A 140 -0.95 -12.13 -18.32
CA VAL A 140 -1.03 -10.99 -19.25
C VAL A 140 0.15 -10.06 -19.01
N GLU A 141 1.09 -10.05 -19.95
CA GLU A 141 2.34 -9.29 -19.86
C GLU A 141 2.20 -7.97 -20.63
N ASN A 142 2.44 -6.84 -19.96
CA ASN A 142 2.31 -5.51 -20.54
C ASN A 142 3.58 -4.69 -20.34
N THR A 143 3.84 -3.73 -21.23
CA THR A 143 5.10 -2.96 -21.24
C THR A 143 5.18 -1.95 -20.09
N ASN A 144 4.06 -1.35 -19.70
CA ASN A 144 4.00 -0.31 -18.68
C ASN A 144 2.71 -0.38 -17.85
N LEU A 145 2.74 0.24 -16.66
CA LEU A 145 1.63 0.23 -15.71
C LEU A 145 0.31 0.71 -16.32
N VAL A 146 0.32 1.78 -17.12
CA VAL A 146 -0.91 2.33 -17.72
C VAL A 146 -1.57 1.31 -18.64
N SER A 147 -0.79 0.66 -19.52
CA SER A 147 -1.30 -0.42 -20.38
C SER A 147 -1.81 -1.62 -19.58
N THR A 148 -1.14 -1.97 -18.47
CA THR A 148 -1.57 -3.05 -17.59
C THR A 148 -2.90 -2.75 -16.91
N LEU A 149 -3.06 -1.55 -16.34
CA LEU A 149 -4.31 -1.14 -15.67
C LEU A 149 -5.49 -1.14 -16.65
N LYS A 150 -5.26 -0.64 -17.88
CA LYS A 150 -6.25 -0.70 -18.96
C LYS A 150 -6.61 -2.14 -19.33
N ALA A 151 -5.62 -3.02 -19.45
CA ALA A 151 -5.86 -4.44 -19.76
C ALA A 151 -6.68 -5.13 -18.66
N ILE A 152 -6.39 -4.84 -17.39
CA ILE A 152 -7.19 -5.33 -16.25
C ILE A 152 -8.63 -4.83 -16.37
N ALA A 153 -8.83 -3.53 -16.52
CA ALA A 153 -10.16 -2.92 -16.58
C ALA A 153 -11.00 -3.46 -17.75
N GLN A 154 -10.40 -3.60 -18.94
CA GLN A 154 -11.07 -4.16 -20.12
C GLN A 154 -11.44 -5.62 -19.93
N THR A 155 -10.53 -6.41 -19.35
CA THR A 155 -10.76 -7.82 -19.07
C THR A 155 -11.89 -7.98 -18.07
N TYR A 156 -11.83 -7.24 -16.96
CA TYR A 156 -12.87 -7.18 -15.96
C TYR A 156 -14.24 -6.79 -16.54
N GLU A 157 -14.29 -5.74 -17.37
CA GLU A 157 -15.52 -5.24 -17.99
C GLU A 157 -16.15 -6.27 -18.95
N ARG A 158 -15.32 -6.96 -19.74
CA ARG A 158 -15.78 -8.07 -20.59
C ARG A 158 -16.39 -9.17 -19.73
N ASP A 159 -15.72 -9.55 -18.64
CA ASP A 159 -16.10 -10.70 -17.86
C ASP A 159 -17.34 -10.43 -16.99
N ILE A 160 -17.50 -9.22 -16.45
CA ILE A 160 -18.73 -8.82 -15.74
C ILE A 160 -19.93 -8.73 -16.70
N SER A 161 -19.71 -8.32 -17.95
CA SER A 161 -20.75 -8.30 -18.99
C SER A 161 -21.18 -9.71 -19.38
N ALA A 162 -20.25 -10.67 -19.40
CA ALA A 162 -20.53 -12.06 -19.72
C ALA A 162 -21.30 -12.79 -18.60
N ASP A 163 -20.97 -12.50 -17.33
CA ASP A 163 -21.66 -13.11 -16.18
C ASP A 163 -21.66 -12.16 -14.96
N PRO A 164 -22.71 -11.34 -14.76
CA PRO A 164 -22.73 -10.34 -13.70
C PRO A 164 -22.88 -10.91 -12.29
N GLU A 165 -23.30 -12.18 -12.14
CA GLU A 165 -23.59 -12.79 -10.84
C GLU A 165 -22.35 -13.45 -10.21
N LYS A 166 -21.28 -13.67 -10.99
CA LYS A 166 -20.00 -14.15 -10.46
C LYS A 166 -19.31 -13.14 -9.54
N VAL A 167 -18.81 -13.65 -8.42
CA VAL A 167 -18.02 -12.89 -7.45
C VAL A 167 -16.60 -12.76 -7.98
N ARG A 168 -16.10 -11.51 -8.05
CA ARG A 168 -14.79 -11.18 -8.60
C ARG A 168 -14.00 -10.35 -7.62
N ALA A 169 -12.72 -10.63 -7.49
CA ALA A 169 -11.79 -9.82 -6.71
C ALA A 169 -10.65 -9.30 -7.57
N LEU A 170 -10.33 -8.02 -7.43
CA LEU A 170 -9.18 -7.39 -8.06
C LEU A 170 -8.17 -7.01 -6.98
N TYR A 171 -6.89 -7.22 -7.26
CA TYR A 171 -5.80 -6.94 -6.34
C TYR A 171 -4.73 -6.10 -7.02
N ALA A 172 -4.34 -5.00 -6.38
CA ALA A 172 -3.26 -4.14 -6.83
C ALA A 172 -2.38 -3.73 -5.65
N ASN A 173 -1.07 -3.66 -5.86
CA ASN A 173 -0.11 -3.54 -4.76
C ASN A 173 -0.15 -2.20 -4.00
N LYS A 174 -0.31 -1.08 -4.71
CA LYS A 174 -0.26 0.25 -4.11
C LYS A 174 -1.64 0.88 -4.11
N ARG A 175 -1.96 1.67 -3.07
CA ARG A 175 -3.20 2.45 -3.03
C ARG A 175 -3.37 3.35 -4.27
N ASP A 176 -2.28 3.95 -4.74
CA ASP A 176 -2.27 4.70 -6.00
C ASP A 176 -2.70 3.86 -7.22
N HIS A 177 -2.30 2.59 -7.27
CA HIS A 177 -2.69 1.70 -8.38
C HIS A 177 -4.16 1.29 -8.25
N VAL A 178 -4.65 1.12 -7.02
CA VAL A 178 -6.08 0.87 -6.73
C VAL A 178 -6.92 2.04 -7.22
N ASP A 179 -6.55 3.27 -6.88
CA ASP A 179 -7.29 4.47 -7.27
C ASP A 179 -7.27 4.65 -8.82
N LEU A 180 -6.10 4.50 -9.46
CA LEU A 180 -5.98 4.55 -10.93
C LEU A 180 -6.75 3.42 -11.63
N LEU A 181 -6.77 2.21 -11.05
CA LEU A 181 -7.54 1.09 -11.59
C LEU A 181 -9.04 1.35 -11.48
N ALA A 182 -9.50 1.90 -10.35
CA ALA A 182 -10.90 2.25 -10.14
C ALA A 182 -11.36 3.28 -11.18
N GLU A 183 -10.55 4.31 -11.45
CA GLU A 183 -10.83 5.31 -12.51
C GLU A 183 -10.94 4.66 -13.90
N GLU A 184 -10.03 3.75 -14.25
CA GLU A 184 -10.08 3.09 -15.55
C GLU A 184 -11.27 2.13 -15.66
N ILE A 185 -11.66 1.42 -14.58
CA ILE A 185 -12.86 0.58 -14.56
C ILE A 185 -14.13 1.43 -14.65
N GLU A 186 -14.19 2.58 -13.97
CA GLU A 186 -15.31 3.52 -14.11
C GLU A 186 -15.45 3.97 -15.57
N LYS A 187 -14.34 4.34 -16.21
CA LYS A 187 -14.31 4.73 -17.62
C LYS A 187 -14.79 3.59 -18.54
N GLN A 188 -14.31 2.36 -18.36
CA GLN A 188 -14.76 1.22 -19.16
C GLN A 188 -16.25 0.91 -18.91
N GLY A 189 -16.71 0.99 -17.66
CA GLY A 189 -18.10 0.75 -17.29
C GLY A 189 -19.08 1.80 -17.85
N LEU A 190 -18.65 3.06 -17.95
CA LEU A 190 -19.43 4.10 -18.62
C LEU A 190 -19.47 3.86 -20.14
N ALA A 191 -18.34 3.48 -20.73
CA ALA A 191 -18.25 3.19 -22.16
C ALA A 191 -19.08 1.96 -22.57
N SER A 192 -19.18 0.95 -21.70
CA SER A 192 -19.99 -0.26 -21.92
C SER A 192 -21.48 -0.05 -21.61
N GLY A 193 -21.85 1.03 -20.92
CA GLY A 193 -23.20 1.27 -20.43
C GLY A 193 -23.56 0.51 -19.15
N ARG A 194 -22.62 -0.25 -18.55
CA ARG A 194 -22.82 -0.89 -17.24
C ARG A 194 -23.04 0.14 -16.13
N LEU A 195 -22.33 1.27 -16.22
CA LEU A 195 -22.48 2.40 -15.30
C LEU A 195 -23.36 3.47 -15.94
N SER A 196 -24.24 4.05 -15.14
CA SER A 196 -25.19 5.07 -15.62
C SER A 196 -25.45 6.16 -14.59
N GLY A 197 -25.83 7.33 -15.08
CA GLY A 197 -26.12 8.51 -14.25
C GLY A 197 -24.88 9.25 -13.76
N ASP A 198 -25.12 10.35 -13.07
CA ASP A 198 -24.09 11.15 -12.42
C ASP A 198 -23.66 10.53 -11.09
N PRO A 199 -22.37 10.64 -10.72
CA PRO A 199 -21.91 10.14 -9.43
C PRO A 199 -22.45 11.01 -8.29
N VAL A 200 -22.95 10.36 -7.24
CA VAL A 200 -23.40 10.98 -6.00
C VAL A 200 -22.32 10.83 -4.93
N SER A 201 -21.94 11.95 -4.30
CA SER A 201 -20.89 11.99 -3.29
C SER A 201 -21.45 11.78 -1.88
N PHE A 202 -20.77 10.93 -1.11
CA PHE A 202 -21.04 10.62 0.29
C PHE A 202 -19.76 10.77 1.12
N LYS A 203 -19.91 10.78 2.45
CA LYS A 203 -18.78 10.85 3.39
C LYS A 203 -18.35 9.47 3.86
N ALA A 204 -17.07 9.23 3.71
CA ALA A 204 -16.37 8.07 4.20
C ALA A 204 -16.06 8.21 5.71
N PHE A 205 -15.70 7.13 6.41
CA PHE A 205 -15.38 7.13 7.86
C PHE A 205 -14.31 8.13 8.26
N ASN A 206 -13.27 8.30 7.44
CA ASN A 206 -12.22 9.32 7.65
C ASN A 206 -12.61 10.72 7.13
N ASN A 207 -13.90 10.95 6.85
CA ASN A 207 -14.48 12.17 6.29
C ASN A 207 -14.00 12.55 4.87
N LYS A 208 -13.33 11.66 4.14
CA LYS A 208 -13.11 11.85 2.69
C LYS A 208 -14.40 11.66 1.91
N ASP A 209 -14.47 12.28 0.74
CA ASP A 209 -15.56 12.05 -0.20
C ASP A 209 -15.37 10.71 -0.91
N ILE A 210 -16.44 9.91 -0.93
CA ILE A 210 -16.57 8.71 -1.75
C ILE A 210 -17.71 8.93 -2.74
N ARG A 211 -17.56 8.45 -3.96
CA ARG A 211 -18.54 8.65 -5.03
C ARG A 211 -19.17 7.33 -5.39
N PHE A 212 -20.49 7.31 -5.51
CA PHE A 212 -21.28 6.17 -5.96
C PHE A 212 -22.09 6.52 -7.18
N ARG A 213 -22.28 5.54 -8.05
CA ARG A 213 -23.04 5.61 -9.29
C ARG A 213 -23.89 4.35 -9.43
N VAL A 214 -24.97 4.42 -10.20
CA VAL A 214 -25.77 3.21 -10.48
C VAL A 214 -24.93 2.24 -11.31
N GLY A 215 -24.92 0.97 -10.92
CA GLY A 215 -24.10 -0.08 -11.52
C GLY A 215 -22.73 -0.28 -10.85
N ASP A 216 -22.35 0.61 -9.92
CA ASP A 216 -21.12 0.45 -9.15
C ASP A 216 -21.15 -0.79 -8.27
N ARG A 217 -19.98 -1.38 -8.04
CA ARG A 217 -19.84 -2.52 -7.13
C ARG A 217 -19.27 -2.11 -5.80
N LEU A 218 -19.80 -2.72 -4.76
CA LEU A 218 -19.60 -2.31 -3.39
C LEU A 218 -19.22 -3.53 -2.54
N SER A 219 -18.27 -3.36 -1.63
CA SER A 219 -17.93 -4.35 -0.60
C SER A 219 -18.16 -3.77 0.78
N VAL A 220 -18.94 -4.49 1.60
CA VAL A 220 -19.22 -4.15 2.99
C VAL A 220 -18.06 -4.64 3.83
N THR A 221 -17.30 -3.74 4.43
CA THR A 221 -16.12 -4.08 5.25
C THR A 221 -16.46 -4.24 6.73
N SER A 222 -17.61 -3.73 7.19
CA SER A 222 -18.07 -3.94 8.56
C SER A 222 -19.58 -3.94 8.66
N SER A 223 -20.12 -4.84 9.49
CA SER A 223 -21.56 -5.00 9.63
C SER A 223 -22.19 -3.74 10.23
N TYR A 224 -23.35 -3.37 9.68
CA TYR A 224 -24.18 -2.28 10.19
C TYR A 224 -25.62 -2.47 9.75
N ARG A 225 -26.55 -2.56 10.71
CA ARG A 225 -27.97 -2.86 10.47
C ARG A 225 -28.14 -4.13 9.62
N ASN A 226 -28.63 -4.00 8.40
CA ASN A 226 -28.90 -5.09 7.44
C ASN A 226 -27.69 -5.42 6.55
N LEU A 227 -26.62 -4.64 6.60
CA LEU A 227 -25.37 -4.90 5.86
C LEU A 227 -24.45 -5.80 6.68
N ILE A 228 -23.89 -6.82 6.04
CA ILE A 228 -23.01 -7.81 6.68
C ILE A 228 -21.59 -7.64 6.15
N ALA A 229 -20.60 -7.56 7.04
CA ALA A 229 -19.19 -7.55 6.66
C ALA A 229 -18.84 -8.72 5.71
N GLY A 230 -18.05 -8.44 4.69
CA GLY A 230 -17.69 -9.36 3.61
C GLY A 230 -18.68 -9.41 2.45
N GLU A 231 -19.88 -8.81 2.55
CA GLU A 231 -20.82 -8.79 1.41
C GLU A 231 -20.30 -7.91 0.29
N ALA A 232 -20.19 -8.47 -0.91
CA ALA A 232 -19.97 -7.73 -2.15
C ALA A 232 -21.25 -7.75 -3.00
N GLY A 233 -21.41 -6.78 -3.89
CA GLY A 233 -22.62 -6.66 -4.72
C GLY A 233 -22.65 -5.38 -5.54
N ARG A 234 -23.82 -5.06 -6.11
CA ARG A 234 -24.01 -3.93 -7.04
C ARG A 234 -25.00 -2.90 -6.51
N ILE A 235 -24.71 -1.62 -6.71
CA ILE A 235 -25.66 -0.52 -6.49
C ILE A 235 -26.66 -0.51 -7.64
N GLU A 236 -27.94 -0.69 -7.31
CA GLU A 236 -29.04 -0.69 -8.28
C GLU A 236 -29.73 0.66 -8.36
N LYS A 237 -29.72 1.42 -7.26
CA LYS A 237 -30.45 2.69 -7.16
C LYS A 237 -29.81 3.61 -6.12
N ILE A 238 -29.84 4.90 -6.39
CA ILE A 238 -29.45 5.96 -5.46
C ILE A 238 -30.56 7.02 -5.46
N GLU A 239 -31.17 7.27 -4.30
CA GLU A 239 -32.23 8.27 -4.09
C GLU A 239 -31.90 9.14 -2.88
N GLY A 240 -31.33 10.32 -3.14
CA GLY A 240 -30.85 11.20 -2.07
C GLY A 240 -29.76 10.51 -1.25
N LYS A 241 -30.03 10.26 0.04
CA LYS A 241 -29.12 9.54 0.96
C LYS A 241 -29.35 8.02 0.94
N SER A 242 -30.42 7.53 0.31
CA SER A 242 -30.77 6.12 0.26
C SER A 242 -30.06 5.41 -0.90
N VAL A 243 -29.34 4.34 -0.60
CA VAL A 243 -28.61 3.52 -1.57
C VAL A 243 -29.16 2.10 -1.52
N THR A 244 -29.62 1.59 -2.67
CA THR A 244 -30.05 0.21 -2.85
C THR A 244 -28.92 -0.61 -3.45
N PHE A 245 -28.54 -1.66 -2.75
CA PHE A 245 -27.44 -2.56 -3.04
C PHE A 245 -27.95 -4.01 -3.12
N LYS A 246 -27.65 -4.71 -4.22
CA LYS A 246 -27.92 -6.14 -4.39
C LYS A 246 -26.64 -6.93 -4.10
N PRO A 247 -26.57 -7.69 -2.98
CA PRO A 247 -25.44 -8.58 -2.72
C PRO A 247 -25.32 -9.66 -3.80
N ASP A 248 -24.10 -10.03 -4.15
CA ASP A 248 -23.84 -11.13 -5.09
C ASP A 248 -24.43 -12.45 -4.55
N GLY A 249 -25.00 -13.27 -5.44
CA GLY A 249 -25.61 -14.54 -5.08
C GLY A 249 -26.91 -14.41 -4.26
N SER A 250 -27.40 -13.19 -4.03
CA SER A 250 -28.69 -12.94 -3.38
C SER A 250 -29.76 -12.54 -4.39
N SER A 251 -30.97 -13.05 -4.20
CA SER A 251 -32.16 -12.60 -4.92
C SER A 251 -32.78 -11.32 -4.32
N GLN A 252 -32.27 -10.85 -3.17
CA GLN A 252 -32.85 -9.73 -2.44
C GLN A 252 -31.90 -8.53 -2.38
N SER A 253 -32.40 -7.37 -2.75
CA SER A 253 -31.70 -6.10 -2.58
C SER A 253 -31.87 -5.56 -1.16
N LYS A 254 -30.86 -4.85 -0.68
CA LYS A 254 -30.80 -4.21 0.63
C LYS A 254 -30.68 -2.70 0.45
N THR A 255 -31.40 -1.94 1.26
CA THR A 255 -31.28 -0.48 1.27
C THR A 255 -30.59 -0.01 2.53
N PHE A 256 -29.70 0.98 2.41
CA PHE A 256 -29.06 1.66 3.52
C PHE A 256 -28.99 3.17 3.27
N GLU A 257 -28.94 3.95 4.34
CA GLU A 257 -28.73 5.40 4.27
C GLU A 257 -27.23 5.71 4.31
N ALA A 258 -26.68 6.33 3.28
CA ALA A 258 -25.29 6.77 3.21
C ALA A 258 -25.12 8.14 3.88
N SER A 259 -24.00 8.32 4.58
CA SER A 259 -23.71 9.59 5.27
C SER A 259 -23.30 10.67 4.28
N THR A 260 -23.82 11.88 4.50
CA THR A 260 -23.39 13.17 3.91
C THR A 260 -22.39 13.93 4.78
N GLY A 261 -22.22 13.52 6.05
CA GLY A 261 -21.32 14.13 7.04
C GLY A 261 -21.80 15.43 7.66
N GLU A 262 -23.07 15.79 7.46
CA GLU A 262 -23.70 16.91 8.14
C GLU A 262 -23.82 16.64 9.67
N PRO A 263 -23.73 17.66 10.53
CA PRO A 263 -23.93 17.49 11.97
C PRO A 263 -25.28 16.82 12.28
N GLY A 264 -25.27 15.72 13.04
CA GLY A 264 -26.47 14.94 13.38
C GLY A 264 -26.80 13.80 12.39
N ASP A 265 -26.05 13.67 11.30
CA ASP A 265 -26.19 12.58 10.34
C ASP A 265 -25.83 11.21 10.95
N ARG A 266 -26.75 10.25 10.82
CA ARG A 266 -26.59 8.86 11.30
C ARG A 266 -26.38 7.85 10.17
N GLY A 267 -26.16 8.33 8.93
CA GLY A 267 -25.89 7.49 7.77
C GLY A 267 -24.62 6.67 7.90
N VAL A 268 -24.52 5.61 7.11
CA VAL A 268 -23.34 4.75 7.05
C VAL A 268 -22.20 5.51 6.39
N LYS A 269 -21.08 5.65 7.11
CA LYS A 269 -19.87 6.24 6.56
C LYS A 269 -19.13 5.22 5.68
N GLY A 270 -18.80 5.61 4.45
CA GLY A 270 -18.22 4.77 3.38
C GLY A 270 -16.80 4.21 3.56
N TYR A 271 -16.28 3.98 4.77
CA TYR A 271 -15.22 2.95 4.94
C TYR A 271 -15.80 1.62 5.41
N LYS A 272 -17.07 1.59 5.86
CA LYS A 272 -17.81 0.34 6.12
C LYS A 272 -18.28 -0.35 4.85
N ILE A 273 -18.08 0.33 3.72
CA ILE A 273 -18.70 0.15 2.41
C ILE A 273 -17.70 0.76 1.43
N GLU A 274 -16.82 -0.04 0.84
CA GLU A 274 -15.95 0.42 -0.24
C GLU A 274 -16.76 0.42 -1.54
N GLY A 275 -16.88 1.55 -2.23
CA GLY A 275 -17.24 1.57 -3.66
C GLY A 275 -16.03 2.00 -4.49
N PRO A 276 -16.13 2.09 -5.83
CA PRO A 276 -16.92 1.32 -6.76
C PRO A 276 -16.02 0.33 -7.50
N THR A 277 -15.62 -0.75 -6.85
CA THR A 277 -15.12 -1.99 -7.43
C THR A 277 -14.66 -2.86 -6.29
N THR A 278 -14.81 -4.17 -6.46
CA THR A 278 -14.22 -5.17 -5.58
C THR A 278 -12.69 -5.19 -5.78
N ILE A 279 -12.03 -4.03 -5.75
CA ILE A 279 -10.58 -3.93 -5.61
C ILE A 279 -10.31 -4.10 -4.13
N ILE A 280 -10.08 -5.34 -3.72
CA ILE A 280 -9.48 -5.60 -2.42
C ILE A 280 -8.05 -5.09 -2.56
N GLY A 281 -7.67 -4.10 -1.75
CA GLY A 281 -6.48 -3.31 -2.02
C GLY A 281 -5.17 -4.08 -1.84
N SER A 282 -4.14 -3.34 -1.46
CA SER A 282 -2.75 -3.83 -1.37
C SER A 282 -2.65 -5.21 -0.70
N ALA A 283 -1.57 -5.97 -0.97
CA ALA A 283 -1.35 -7.25 -0.29
C ALA A 283 -1.41 -7.18 1.25
N TYR A 284 -1.25 -5.98 1.81
CA TYR A 284 -1.46 -5.65 3.22
C TYR A 284 -2.93 -5.78 3.70
N GLU A 285 -3.90 -5.50 2.82
CA GLU A 285 -5.34 -5.61 3.09
C GLU A 285 -5.84 -7.06 2.99
N ILE A 286 -5.06 -7.99 2.43
CA ILE A 286 -5.39 -9.42 2.40
C ILE A 286 -5.66 -9.93 3.81
N ARG A 287 -4.84 -9.61 4.83
CA ARG A 287 -5.08 -10.09 6.20
C ARG A 287 -6.37 -9.55 6.82
N ASN A 288 -6.75 -8.30 6.51
CA ASN A 288 -7.90 -7.65 7.13
C ASN A 288 -9.21 -7.92 6.37
N HIS A 289 -9.12 -8.31 5.10
CA HIS A 289 -10.25 -8.58 4.20
C HIS A 289 -10.32 -10.03 3.71
N ASP A 290 -9.39 -10.90 4.10
CA ASP A 290 -9.56 -12.35 3.97
C ASP A 290 -10.51 -12.83 5.07
N ASP A 291 -11.79 -12.53 4.88
CA ASP A 291 -12.91 -13.04 5.65
C ASP A 291 -13.16 -14.54 5.40
N GLY A 292 -12.26 -15.21 4.68
CA GLY A 292 -12.40 -16.59 4.22
C GLY A 292 -13.40 -16.77 3.07
N ARG A 293 -14.02 -15.70 2.53
CA ARG A 293 -14.92 -15.81 1.39
C ARG A 293 -14.13 -16.08 0.12
N ARG A 294 -14.49 -17.19 -0.52
CA ARG A 294 -14.00 -17.61 -1.84
C ARG A 294 -14.72 -16.81 -2.92
N VAL A 295 -14.07 -16.63 -4.05
CA VAL A 295 -14.60 -15.87 -5.19
C VAL A 295 -14.50 -16.73 -6.45
N ASP A 296 -15.36 -16.50 -7.44
CA ASP A 296 -15.29 -17.22 -8.70
C ASP A 296 -14.02 -16.84 -9.47
N GLN A 297 -13.66 -15.54 -9.49
CA GLN A 297 -12.53 -15.05 -10.30
C GLN A 297 -11.65 -14.03 -9.56
N VAL A 298 -10.34 -14.10 -9.82
CA VAL A 298 -9.33 -13.19 -9.24
C VAL A 298 -8.50 -12.54 -10.36
N TYR A 299 -8.28 -11.23 -10.25
CA TYR A 299 -7.40 -10.44 -11.13
C TYR A 299 -6.29 -9.82 -10.28
N VAL A 300 -5.03 -10.16 -10.54
CA VAL A 300 -3.89 -9.71 -9.75
C VAL A 300 -2.95 -8.87 -10.59
N LEU A 301 -2.75 -7.61 -10.24
CA LEU A 301 -1.59 -6.85 -10.70
C LEU A 301 -0.39 -7.27 -9.86
N HIS A 302 0.43 -8.18 -10.39
CA HIS A 302 1.61 -8.70 -9.71
C HIS A 302 2.63 -7.61 -9.41
N SER A 303 3.30 -7.77 -8.27
CA SER A 303 4.45 -6.96 -7.89
C SER A 303 5.41 -7.81 -7.05
N ALA A 304 6.71 -7.59 -7.21
CA ALA A 304 7.75 -8.26 -6.43
C ALA A 304 7.57 -8.13 -4.91
N ILE A 305 6.79 -7.17 -4.43
CA ILE A 305 6.57 -6.93 -2.98
C ILE A 305 5.61 -7.95 -2.37
N PHE A 306 4.76 -8.62 -3.17
CA PHE A 306 3.79 -9.59 -2.66
C PHE A 306 4.47 -10.80 -2.01
N GLY A 307 5.64 -11.20 -2.51
CA GLY A 307 6.30 -12.40 -2.06
C GLY A 307 5.47 -13.67 -2.25
N SER A 308 6.05 -14.79 -1.85
CA SER A 308 5.46 -16.12 -2.03
C SER A 308 4.13 -16.31 -1.29
N ASN A 309 4.03 -15.95 0.00
CA ASN A 309 2.81 -16.21 0.78
C ASN A 309 1.59 -15.43 0.28
N ALA A 310 1.74 -14.13 -0.03
CA ALA A 310 0.62 -13.35 -0.55
C ALA A 310 0.27 -13.77 -1.98
N ALA A 311 1.27 -14.05 -2.83
CA ALA A 311 1.03 -14.58 -4.16
C ALA A 311 0.25 -15.91 -4.09
N SER A 312 0.68 -16.85 -3.26
CA SER A 312 -0.01 -18.14 -3.08
C SER A 312 -1.44 -18.00 -2.55
N ALA A 313 -1.66 -17.10 -1.58
CA ALA A 313 -3.01 -16.82 -1.07
C ALA A 313 -3.93 -16.27 -2.17
N LEU A 314 -3.44 -15.31 -2.97
CA LEU A 314 -4.22 -14.71 -4.06
C LEU A 314 -4.50 -15.71 -5.18
N LEU A 315 -3.48 -16.46 -5.60
CA LEU A 315 -3.57 -17.37 -6.75
C LEU A 315 -4.43 -18.61 -6.46
N SER A 316 -4.58 -18.98 -5.19
CA SER A 316 -5.44 -20.09 -4.73
C SER A 316 -6.84 -19.64 -4.26
N LYS A 317 -7.15 -18.34 -4.30
CA LYS A 317 -8.43 -17.82 -3.80
C LYS A 317 -9.61 -18.05 -4.75
N ALA A 318 -9.35 -18.08 -6.05
CA ALA A 318 -10.37 -18.28 -7.08
C ALA A 318 -10.78 -19.76 -7.17
N ASP A 319 -12.08 -20.02 -7.22
CA ASP A 319 -12.62 -21.35 -7.49
C ASP A 319 -12.72 -21.66 -9.00
N GLU A 320 -12.76 -20.65 -9.88
CA GLU A 320 -12.84 -20.86 -11.33
C GLU A 320 -11.65 -20.32 -12.12
N ARG A 321 -11.21 -19.07 -11.86
CA ARG A 321 -10.16 -18.47 -12.70
C ARG A 321 -9.35 -17.39 -12.01
N THR A 322 -8.04 -17.54 -12.07
CA THR A 322 -7.09 -16.47 -11.73
C THR A 322 -6.42 -15.90 -12.98
N GLN A 323 -6.29 -14.58 -13.03
CA GLN A 323 -5.48 -13.87 -14.02
C GLN A 323 -4.44 -12.98 -13.34
N VAL A 324 -3.21 -13.07 -13.84
CA VAL A 324 -2.05 -12.36 -13.34
C VAL A 324 -1.59 -11.39 -14.42
N PHE A 325 -1.50 -10.12 -14.05
CA PHE A 325 -1.07 -9.03 -14.91
C PHE A 325 0.28 -8.52 -14.42
N THR A 326 1.25 -8.42 -15.32
CA THR A 326 2.60 -7.95 -15.01
C THR A 326 2.94 -6.67 -15.76
N VAL A 327 3.92 -5.95 -15.23
CA VAL A 327 4.57 -4.83 -15.89
C VAL A 327 5.99 -5.26 -16.23
N GLN A 328 6.41 -5.14 -17.48
CA GLN A 328 7.73 -5.56 -17.93
C GLN A 328 8.86 -4.84 -17.19
N SER A 329 8.67 -3.59 -16.74
CA SER A 329 9.67 -2.91 -15.90
C SER A 329 9.91 -3.60 -14.55
N ASP A 330 8.93 -4.37 -14.06
CA ASP A 330 8.94 -4.97 -12.72
C ASP A 330 9.35 -6.44 -12.74
N THR A 331 9.00 -7.16 -13.80
CA THR A 331 9.35 -8.58 -13.97
C THR A 331 10.47 -8.79 -14.99
N ALA A 332 10.62 -7.94 -16.00
CA ALA A 332 11.52 -8.08 -17.16
C ALA A 332 11.34 -9.35 -18.01
N ASP A 333 11.27 -10.53 -17.40
CA ASP A 333 10.97 -11.82 -18.02
C ASP A 333 10.26 -12.79 -17.06
N ARG A 334 9.99 -14.00 -17.56
CA ARG A 334 9.29 -15.06 -16.83
C ARG A 334 10.15 -15.78 -15.79
N HIS A 335 11.48 -15.78 -15.93
CA HIS A 335 12.38 -16.35 -14.92
C HIS A 335 12.42 -15.49 -13.67
N ILE A 336 12.48 -14.17 -13.84
CA ILE A 336 12.42 -13.22 -12.73
C ILE A 336 11.03 -13.26 -12.07
N LEU A 337 9.94 -13.36 -12.85
CA LEU A 337 8.61 -13.57 -12.27
C LEU A 337 8.56 -14.84 -11.40
N ALA A 338 9.09 -15.97 -11.90
CA ALA A 338 9.15 -17.21 -11.12
C ALA A 338 9.96 -17.03 -9.82
N SER A 339 11.08 -16.33 -9.88
CA SER A 339 11.88 -16.00 -8.69
C SER A 339 11.13 -15.08 -7.71
N GLN A 340 10.32 -14.15 -8.20
CA GLN A 340 9.52 -13.26 -7.35
C GLN A 340 8.36 -13.99 -6.67
N LEU A 341 7.80 -15.02 -7.33
CA LEU A 341 6.78 -15.86 -6.75
C LEU A 341 7.36 -16.87 -5.75
N SER A 342 8.62 -17.27 -5.91
CA SER A 342 9.27 -18.25 -5.02
C SER A 342 9.85 -17.65 -3.74
N LYS A 343 10.21 -16.36 -3.77
CA LYS A 343 10.86 -15.69 -2.65
C LYS A 343 9.83 -15.06 -1.71
N PRO A 344 10.04 -15.09 -0.39
CA PRO A 344 9.24 -14.27 0.52
C PRO A 344 9.45 -12.78 0.18
N GLY A 345 8.42 -11.96 0.41
CA GLY A 345 8.42 -10.54 0.01
C GLY A 345 9.59 -9.75 0.62
N SER A 346 10.13 -10.25 1.74
CA SER A 346 11.32 -9.75 2.38
C SER A 346 12.62 -9.90 1.60
N GLU A 347 12.85 -11.04 0.97
CA GLU A 347 14.06 -11.25 0.15
C GLU A 347 14.02 -10.35 -1.09
N LEU A 348 12.83 -10.13 -1.63
CA LEU A 348 12.61 -9.23 -2.77
C LEU A 348 12.72 -7.74 -2.39
N TYR A 349 12.40 -7.40 -1.15
CA TYR A 349 12.65 -6.07 -0.59
C TYR A 349 14.14 -5.85 -0.31
N GLN A 350 14.86 -6.89 0.11
CA GLN A 350 16.31 -6.89 0.30
C GLN A 350 17.07 -6.77 -1.03
N ASP A 351 16.58 -7.34 -2.14
CA ASP A 351 17.23 -7.19 -3.45
C ASP A 351 17.23 -5.71 -3.96
N LYS A 352 16.41 -4.81 -3.39
CA LYS A 352 16.35 -3.38 -3.76
C LYS A 352 17.13 -2.42 -2.84
N PHE A 353 17.58 -2.87 -1.67
CA PHE A 353 18.37 -2.10 -0.72
C PHE A 353 19.62 -2.90 -0.36
N PRO A 354 20.84 -2.35 -0.45
CA PRO A 354 22.05 -3.12 -0.17
C PRO A 354 21.95 -3.82 1.20
N VAL A 355 22.37 -5.09 1.24
CA VAL A 355 22.30 -6.01 2.40
C VAL A 355 22.88 -5.41 3.68
N SER A 356 23.77 -4.43 3.54
CA SER A 356 24.16 -3.48 4.58
C SER A 356 24.55 -2.15 3.93
N PRO A 357 24.18 -0.99 4.52
CA PRO A 357 24.83 0.28 4.21
C PRO A 357 26.34 0.18 4.37
N ASP A 358 27.10 0.92 3.56
CA ASP A 358 28.55 1.06 3.73
C ASP A 358 28.82 2.02 4.90
N TYR A 359 28.81 1.47 6.11
CA TYR A 359 29.01 2.23 7.34
C TYR A 359 30.42 2.81 7.45
N ALA A 360 31.43 2.14 6.87
CA ALA A 360 32.79 2.66 6.83
C ALA A 360 32.85 3.95 5.99
N ALA A 361 32.25 3.93 4.80
CA ALA A 361 32.13 5.14 3.99
C ALA A 361 31.29 6.23 4.66
N ALA A 362 30.29 5.89 5.48
CA ALA A 362 29.52 6.87 6.25
C ALA A 362 30.36 7.54 7.35
N ILE A 363 31.14 6.76 8.10
CA ILE A 363 32.06 7.27 9.13
C ILE A 363 33.11 8.19 8.48
N ASP A 364 33.69 7.79 7.35
CA ASP A 364 34.68 8.59 6.62
C ASP A 364 34.08 9.92 6.13
N ARG A 365 32.82 9.93 5.68
CA ARG A 365 32.12 11.18 5.28
C ARG A 365 31.95 12.13 6.46
N ILE A 366 31.52 11.62 7.61
CA ILE A 366 31.34 12.41 8.84
C ILE A 366 32.69 13.01 9.27
N ALA A 367 33.74 12.18 9.34
CA ALA A 367 35.08 12.63 9.71
C ALA A 367 35.63 13.69 8.74
N LYS A 368 35.46 13.50 7.43
CA LYS A 368 35.89 14.48 6.42
C LYS A 368 35.12 15.79 6.51
N ARG A 369 33.83 15.75 6.88
CA ARG A 369 33.00 16.95 7.11
C ARG A 369 33.50 17.73 8.32
N GLU A 370 33.88 17.05 9.40
CA GLU A 370 34.49 17.68 10.58
C GLU A 370 35.84 18.34 10.26
N GLU A 371 36.71 17.66 9.50
CA GLU A 371 37.99 18.22 9.04
C GLU A 371 37.78 19.51 8.22
N LEU A 372 36.81 19.49 7.29
CA LEU A 372 36.47 20.66 6.48
C LEU A 372 35.89 21.81 7.32
N ARG A 373 35.14 21.53 8.38
CA ARG A 373 34.62 22.54 9.32
C ARG A 373 35.72 23.16 10.15
N ALA A 374 36.58 22.34 10.72
CA ALA A 374 37.73 22.79 11.49
C ALA A 374 38.66 23.68 10.64
N GLY A 375 38.88 23.33 9.38
CA GLY A 375 39.67 24.13 8.43
C GLY A 375 39.03 25.47 8.02
N ARG A 376 37.72 25.64 8.20
CA ARG A 376 36.98 26.89 7.92
C ARG A 376 36.77 27.77 9.15
N GLY A 377 37.14 27.30 10.35
CA GLY A 377 36.87 27.99 11.61
C GLY A 377 35.38 28.05 11.96
N GLU A 378 34.57 27.14 11.42
CA GLU A 378 33.16 27.01 11.79
C GLU A 378 33.06 26.30 13.14
N GLU A 379 32.49 26.95 14.17
CA GLU A 379 32.23 26.31 15.46
C GLU A 379 31.22 25.17 15.31
N SER A 380 31.44 24.06 16.03
CA SER A 380 30.49 22.94 16.07
C SER A 380 29.11 23.44 16.47
N PRO A 381 28.04 23.12 15.70
CA PRO A 381 26.71 23.60 16.01
C PRO A 381 26.23 22.98 17.32
N THR A 382 26.26 23.76 18.39
CA THR A 382 25.64 23.38 19.66
C THR A 382 24.17 23.78 19.56
N VAL A 383 23.33 22.91 19.02
CA VAL A 383 21.89 23.20 18.92
C VAL A 383 21.27 22.99 20.30
N GLN A 384 21.01 24.09 21.03
CA GLN A 384 20.11 24.06 22.18
C GLN A 384 18.69 23.87 21.68
N MET A 385 18.09 22.72 21.94
CA MET A 385 16.65 22.55 21.71
C MET A 385 15.89 23.28 22.83
N GLU A 386 15.22 24.38 22.51
CA GLU A 386 14.30 25.01 23.46
C GLU A 386 13.21 24.01 23.90
N PRO A 387 12.89 23.96 25.21
CA PRO A 387 12.00 22.96 25.78
C PRO A 387 10.55 23.25 25.40
N VAL A 388 10.00 22.48 24.46
CA VAL A 388 8.55 22.46 24.24
C VAL A 388 7.94 21.45 25.21
N ASN A 389 7.59 21.92 26.40
CA ASN A 389 6.71 21.29 27.41
C ASN A 389 6.76 19.75 27.48
N GLN A 390 7.84 19.20 28.04
CA GLN A 390 7.87 17.84 28.61
C GLN A 390 8.65 17.84 29.93
N THR A 391 8.23 16.99 30.86
CA THR A 391 8.81 16.70 32.18
C THR A 391 10.31 16.40 32.13
N PRO A 392 11.05 16.54 33.26
CA PRO A 392 12.51 16.67 33.26
C PRO A 392 13.19 15.35 32.88
N TYR A 393 13.53 15.21 31.62
CA TYR A 393 14.66 14.40 31.15
C TYR A 393 15.57 15.34 30.37
N GLU A 394 16.85 15.29 30.73
CA GLU A 394 17.92 16.24 30.39
C GLU A 394 17.89 16.66 28.91
N ALA A 395 18.02 17.97 28.66
CA ALA A 395 18.14 18.51 27.32
C ALA A 395 19.45 17.99 26.68
N GLY A 396 19.34 16.95 25.85
CA GLY A 396 20.47 16.41 25.11
C GLY A 396 21.02 17.43 24.12
N HIS A 397 22.34 17.65 24.14
CA HIS A 397 23.03 18.43 23.12
C HIS A 397 23.45 17.52 21.98
N TRP A 398 23.05 17.86 20.76
CA TRP A 398 23.53 17.16 19.57
C TRP A 398 24.95 17.60 19.22
N THR A 399 25.86 16.64 19.02
CA THR A 399 27.24 16.89 18.55
C THR A 399 27.53 16.07 17.28
N PRO A 400 28.51 16.46 16.45
CA PRO A 400 28.98 15.61 15.34
C PRO A 400 29.37 14.17 15.78
N ASP A 401 30.00 14.03 16.95
CA ASP A 401 30.28 12.72 17.58
C ASP A 401 29.02 11.88 17.84
N SER A 402 27.86 12.53 18.00
CA SER A 402 26.56 11.87 18.16
C SER A 402 26.14 11.14 16.89
N GLN A 403 26.36 11.74 15.71
CA GLN A 403 26.06 11.08 14.43
C GLN A 403 26.97 9.89 14.19
N LYS A 404 28.27 10.05 14.50
CA LYS A 404 29.23 8.95 14.43
C LYS A 404 28.83 7.80 15.35
N SER A 405 28.42 8.09 16.59
CA SER A 405 27.94 7.09 17.55
C SER A 405 26.68 6.35 17.07
N VAL A 406 25.77 7.04 16.38
CA VAL A 406 24.60 6.43 15.72
C VAL A 406 25.05 5.44 14.64
N VAL A 407 25.99 5.83 13.77
CA VAL A 407 26.50 4.97 12.69
C VAL A 407 27.27 3.77 13.25
N GLU A 408 28.07 3.95 14.29
CA GLU A 408 28.79 2.86 14.97
C GLU A 408 27.83 1.86 15.64
N ALA A 409 26.75 2.34 16.28
CA ALA A 409 25.72 1.45 16.84
C ALA A 409 24.99 0.64 15.75
N LEU A 410 24.72 1.26 14.60
CA LEU A 410 24.16 0.58 13.42
C LEU A 410 25.12 -0.46 12.86
N GLN A 411 26.41 -0.13 12.75
CA GLN A 411 27.45 -1.05 12.27
C GLN A 411 27.63 -2.25 13.20
N ALA A 412 27.54 -2.04 14.51
CA ALA A 412 27.65 -3.10 15.51
C ALA A 412 26.37 -3.95 15.64
N GLY A 413 25.26 -3.54 15.03
CA GLY A 413 23.95 -4.18 15.21
C GLY A 413 23.37 -4.01 16.63
N ASP A 414 23.87 -3.05 17.41
CA ASP A 414 23.43 -2.78 18.79
C ASP A 414 22.30 -1.75 18.81
N HIS A 415 21.09 -2.23 18.54
CA HIS A 415 19.90 -1.40 18.41
C HIS A 415 19.42 -0.81 19.74
N LYS A 416 19.80 -1.43 20.86
CA LYS A 416 19.53 -0.88 22.18
C LYS A 416 20.40 0.35 22.40
N LYS A 417 21.70 0.23 22.15
CA LYS A 417 22.63 1.37 22.18
C LYS A 417 22.26 2.47 21.18
N LEU A 418 21.74 2.11 20.00
CA LEU A 418 21.20 3.08 19.04
C LEU A 418 20.07 3.92 19.64
N VAL A 419 19.04 3.28 20.22
CA VAL A 419 17.90 4.00 20.82
C VAL A 419 18.33 4.84 22.02
N GLU A 420 19.23 4.32 22.86
CA GLU A 420 19.82 5.05 23.98
C GLU A 420 20.59 6.28 23.50
N THR A 421 21.38 6.15 22.43
CA THR A 421 22.14 7.25 21.81
C THR A 421 21.19 8.31 21.25
N LEU A 422 20.16 7.91 20.51
CA LEU A 422 19.16 8.85 19.98
C LEU A 422 18.40 9.58 21.10
N ALA A 423 18.06 8.90 22.19
CA ALA A 423 17.41 9.50 23.34
C ALA A 423 18.33 10.49 24.07
N ALA A 424 19.56 10.10 24.37
CA ALA A 424 20.53 10.92 25.09
C ALA A 424 20.91 12.21 24.34
N THR A 425 20.85 12.18 23.01
CA THR A 425 21.24 13.31 22.14
C THR A 425 20.06 14.20 21.73
N GLY A 426 18.85 13.93 22.25
CA GLY A 426 17.64 14.69 21.90
C GLY A 426 17.14 14.42 20.48
N SER A 427 17.62 13.35 19.85
CA SER A 427 17.30 12.96 18.47
C SER A 427 16.16 11.95 18.37
N LEU A 428 15.73 11.37 19.49
CA LEU A 428 14.49 10.60 19.58
C LEU A 428 13.35 11.51 20.05
N VAL A 429 12.32 11.66 19.21
CA VAL A 429 11.10 12.42 19.54
C VAL A 429 9.93 11.46 19.67
N GLU A 430 9.50 11.26 20.92
CA GLU A 430 8.40 10.36 21.28
C GLU A 430 7.11 11.16 21.49
N LYS A 431 6.05 10.81 20.73
CA LYS A 431 4.72 11.45 20.85
C LYS A 431 3.64 10.41 21.08
N ALA A 432 2.49 10.84 21.61
CA ALA A 432 1.41 9.95 22.01
C ALA A 432 0.82 9.13 20.84
N ASP A 433 0.76 9.73 19.65
CA ASP A 433 0.19 9.13 18.44
C ASP A 433 0.94 9.56 17.18
N ALA A 434 0.72 8.84 16.08
CA ALA A 434 1.39 9.08 14.80
C ALA A 434 1.12 10.47 14.19
N GLY A 435 -0.08 11.03 14.39
CA GLY A 435 -0.41 12.39 13.92
C GLY A 435 0.37 13.44 14.68
N SER A 436 0.50 13.27 16.01
CA SER A 436 1.33 14.12 16.85
C SER A 436 2.83 14.01 16.53
N ALA A 437 3.32 12.80 16.21
CA ALA A 437 4.71 12.57 15.79
C ALA A 437 5.01 13.25 14.45
N LEU A 438 4.11 13.10 13.47
CA LEU A 438 4.21 13.74 12.16
C LEU A 438 4.21 15.27 12.27
N LYS A 439 3.33 15.84 13.10
CA LYS A 439 3.31 17.28 13.35
C LYS A 439 4.63 17.74 13.99
N ALA A 440 5.13 17.01 14.98
CA ALA A 440 6.41 17.35 15.63
C ALA A 440 7.59 17.32 14.64
N MET A 441 7.57 16.41 13.67
CA MET A 441 8.55 16.35 12.58
C MET A 441 8.46 17.58 11.68
N ALA A 442 7.26 17.99 11.26
CA ALA A 442 7.06 19.21 10.48
C ALA A 442 7.50 20.47 11.25
N ASP A 443 7.16 20.57 12.54
CA ASP A 443 7.55 21.69 13.41
C ASP A 443 9.09 21.77 13.58
N ALA A 444 9.77 20.62 13.71
CA ALA A 444 11.23 20.55 13.80
C ALA A 444 11.90 20.97 12.49
N TYR A 445 11.40 20.47 11.35
CA TYR A 445 11.88 20.83 10.03
C TYR A 445 11.76 22.34 9.76
N GLU A 446 10.60 22.93 10.07
CA GLU A 446 10.36 24.37 9.85
C GLU A 446 11.27 25.24 10.73
N ARG A 447 11.43 24.86 11.99
CA ARG A 447 12.36 25.53 12.92
C ARG A 447 13.79 25.50 12.40
N ASP A 448 14.24 24.33 11.96
CA ASP A 448 15.62 24.15 11.53
C ASP A 448 15.90 24.85 10.20
N ILE A 449 14.95 24.89 9.25
CA ILE A 449 15.09 25.72 8.04
C ILE A 449 15.22 27.19 8.39
N LYS A 450 14.41 27.69 9.34
CA LYS A 450 14.47 29.08 9.76
C LYS A 450 15.81 29.43 10.39
N ALA A 451 16.38 28.49 11.15
CA ALA A 451 17.68 28.67 11.79
C ALA A 451 18.83 28.65 10.77
N ASP A 452 18.78 27.75 9.80
CA ASP A 452 19.80 27.63 8.77
C ASP A 452 19.17 27.21 7.43
N PRO A 453 18.86 28.16 6.55
CA PRO A 453 18.22 27.85 5.29
C PRO A 453 19.18 27.13 4.34
N GLU A 454 20.50 27.23 4.43
CA GLU A 454 21.38 26.66 3.39
C GLU A 454 21.57 25.14 3.53
N LYS A 455 21.33 24.58 4.72
CA LYS A 455 21.47 23.14 4.97
C LYS A 455 20.46 22.27 4.22
N VAL A 456 20.96 21.17 3.66
CA VAL A 456 20.17 20.14 2.99
C VAL A 456 19.54 19.22 4.02
N ARG A 457 18.22 19.09 3.96
CA ARG A 457 17.43 18.32 4.91
C ARG A 457 16.50 17.38 4.17
N MET A 458 16.58 16.10 4.51
CA MET A 458 15.75 15.06 3.88
C MET A 458 14.76 14.52 4.91
N LEU A 459 13.49 14.44 4.51
CA LEU A 459 12.43 13.86 5.33
C LEU A 459 11.98 12.53 4.74
N TYR A 460 11.89 11.53 5.59
CA TYR A 460 11.45 10.20 5.22
C TYR A 460 10.26 9.79 6.09
N ALA A 461 9.23 9.26 5.43
CA ALA A 461 8.13 8.60 6.10
C ALA A 461 7.91 7.24 5.42
N ASN A 462 7.65 6.22 6.22
CA ASN A 462 7.61 4.85 5.72
C ASN A 462 6.38 4.55 4.84
N ARG A 463 5.26 5.27 5.03
CA ARG A 463 4.05 5.12 4.21
C ARG A 463 3.79 6.37 3.37
N ARG A 464 3.33 6.18 2.14
CA ARG A 464 2.96 7.30 1.25
C ARG A 464 1.86 8.19 1.84
N VAL A 465 0.90 7.61 2.55
CA VAL A 465 -0.14 8.37 3.25
C VAL A 465 0.46 9.32 4.29
N ASP A 466 1.54 8.92 4.95
CA ASP A 466 2.25 9.77 5.90
C ASP A 466 3.11 10.81 5.18
N VAL A 467 3.70 10.49 4.03
CA VAL A 467 4.39 11.47 3.17
C VAL A 467 3.42 12.57 2.71
N ASP A 468 2.23 12.21 2.23
CA ASP A 468 1.25 13.18 1.78
C ASP A 468 0.67 14.02 2.94
N ALA A 469 0.51 13.41 4.12
CA ALA A 469 0.10 14.11 5.34
C ALA A 469 1.21 15.05 5.85
N LEU A 470 2.47 14.61 5.81
CA LEU A 470 3.63 15.39 6.19
C LEU A 470 3.83 16.57 5.26
N ALA A 471 3.69 16.37 3.94
CA ALA A 471 3.76 17.45 2.95
C ALA A 471 2.70 18.53 3.24
N LYS A 472 1.46 18.13 3.57
CA LYS A 472 0.39 19.08 3.94
C LYS A 472 0.68 19.82 5.24
N GLU A 473 1.21 19.13 6.25
CA GLU A 473 1.56 19.80 7.51
C GLU A 473 2.75 20.75 7.33
N ILE A 474 3.77 20.38 6.54
CA ILE A 474 4.88 21.27 6.19
C ILE A 474 4.41 22.50 5.41
N GLU A 475 3.49 22.33 4.47
CA GLU A 475 2.89 23.45 3.73
C GLU A 475 2.17 24.40 4.71
N LYS A 476 1.36 23.85 5.60
CA LYS A 476 0.64 24.61 6.63
C LYS A 476 1.59 25.35 7.58
N GLN A 477 2.64 24.70 8.06
CA GLN A 477 3.62 25.30 8.96
C GLN A 477 4.47 26.36 8.24
N GLY A 478 4.84 26.12 6.98
CA GLY A 478 5.56 27.08 6.15
C GLY A 478 4.74 28.33 5.83
N LEU A 479 3.42 28.20 5.64
CA LEU A 479 2.52 29.34 5.49
C LEU A 479 2.39 30.12 6.81
N ALA A 480 2.29 29.40 7.94
CA ALA A 480 2.18 30.02 9.26
C ALA A 480 3.47 30.74 9.68
N SER A 481 4.63 30.22 9.29
CA SER A 481 5.94 30.83 9.57
C SER A 481 6.28 31.99 8.62
N GLY A 482 5.55 32.13 7.51
CA GLY A 482 5.84 33.08 6.44
C GLY A 482 6.93 32.63 5.48
N ARG A 483 7.48 31.41 5.61
CA ARG A 483 8.42 30.84 4.64
C ARG A 483 7.77 30.60 3.28
N LEU A 484 6.52 30.14 3.29
CA LEU A 484 5.73 29.93 2.08
C LEU A 484 4.82 31.12 1.85
N SER A 485 4.67 31.50 0.58
CA SER A 485 3.79 32.60 0.18
C SER A 485 3.21 32.38 -1.21
N GLY A 486 2.15 33.15 -1.50
CA GLY A 486 1.45 33.11 -2.78
C GLY A 486 0.55 31.89 -2.96
N ASP A 487 -0.20 31.93 -4.07
CA ASP A 487 -1.05 30.82 -4.51
C ASP A 487 -0.21 29.70 -5.13
N PRO A 488 -0.58 28.43 -4.91
CA PRO A 488 0.14 27.31 -5.50
C PRO A 488 -0.07 27.26 -7.01
N VAL A 489 1.02 27.03 -7.74
CA VAL A 489 1.03 26.77 -9.18
C VAL A 489 1.09 25.25 -9.40
N SER A 490 0.14 24.74 -10.18
CA SER A 490 0.04 23.30 -10.50
C SER A 490 0.74 22.97 -11.81
N PHE A 491 1.53 21.90 -11.81
CA PHE A 491 2.16 21.32 -12.99
C PHE A 491 1.74 19.86 -13.12
N LYS A 492 1.65 19.37 -14.36
CA LYS A 492 1.46 17.95 -14.62
C LYS A 492 2.79 17.22 -14.49
N ALA A 493 2.86 16.29 -13.55
CA ALA A 493 3.96 15.35 -13.42
C ALA A 493 3.98 14.34 -14.58
N PHE A 494 5.10 13.63 -14.72
CA PHE A 494 5.26 12.55 -15.71
C PHE A 494 4.23 11.41 -15.56
N ASN A 495 3.64 11.25 -14.37
CA ASN A 495 2.56 10.29 -14.09
C ASN A 495 1.16 10.91 -14.15
N ASN A 496 0.98 12.07 -14.80
CA ASN A 496 -0.27 12.84 -14.91
C ASN A 496 -0.88 13.35 -13.58
N LYS A 497 -0.22 13.15 -12.44
CA LYS A 497 -0.63 13.77 -11.17
C LYS A 497 -0.27 15.26 -11.18
N ASP A 498 -1.13 16.06 -10.57
CA ASP A 498 -0.83 17.48 -10.35
C ASP A 498 0.16 17.62 -9.20
N ILE A 499 1.34 18.14 -9.50
CA ILE A 499 2.30 18.59 -8.49
C ILE A 499 2.08 20.09 -8.31
N ARG A 500 1.94 20.51 -7.06
CA ARG A 500 1.72 21.91 -6.69
C ARG A 500 3.01 22.46 -6.10
N PHE A 501 3.41 23.64 -6.57
CA PHE A 501 4.55 24.39 -6.03
C PHE A 501 4.09 25.77 -5.57
N ARG A 502 4.66 26.25 -4.47
CA ARG A 502 4.53 27.62 -3.96
C ARG A 502 5.88 28.30 -3.91
N VAL A 503 5.86 29.62 -3.81
CA VAL A 503 7.07 30.39 -3.53
C VAL A 503 7.58 29.99 -2.13
N GLY A 504 8.84 29.58 -2.06
CA GLY A 504 9.49 29.10 -0.84
C GLY A 504 9.50 27.57 -0.67
N ASP A 505 8.91 26.81 -1.61
CA ASP A 505 9.06 25.35 -1.65
C ASP A 505 10.49 24.95 -1.98
N ARG A 506 10.94 23.85 -1.39
CA ARG A 506 12.25 23.25 -1.66
C ARG A 506 12.05 21.98 -2.49
N LEU A 507 12.81 21.86 -3.58
CA LEU A 507 12.76 20.75 -4.53
C LEU A 507 13.78 19.67 -4.19
#